data_AF-A0A1M2VJ33-F1
#
_entry.id   AF-A0A1M2VJ33-F1
#
_cell.length_a   1.000
_cell.length_b   1.000
_cell.length_c   1.000
_cell.angle_alpha   90.00
_cell.angle_beta   90.00
_cell.angle_gamma   90.00
#
_symmetry.space_group_name_H-M   'P 1'
#
loop_
_entity.id
_entity.type
_entity.pdbx_description
1 polymer ?
#
loop_
_entity_poly.entity_id
_entity_poly.type
_entity_poly.pdbx_seq_one_letter_code
_entity_poly.pdbx_strand_id
1 'polypeptide(L)'
;MARFCRAVLDHAPLGSFRQRFFAHEPTDCPECGVLQDREHVLFKCTRYRRWWELRGEFEFLLRVSAYRELNGFLTTNESAFSFEDAPT
;
A
#
# COMPACT_ATOMS: atom_id res chain seq x y z
N MET A 1 11.42 -5.85 6.89
CA MET A 1 11.04 -5.11 8.12
C MET A 1 10.64 -3.66 7.85
N ALA A 2 11.49 -2.81 7.24
CA ALA A 2 11.17 -1.39 7.02
C ALA A 2 9.82 -1.12 6.31
N ARG A 3 9.49 -1.90 5.27
CA ARG A 3 8.21 -1.81 4.55
C ARG A 3 6.99 -2.08 5.43
N PHE A 4 7.13 -3.00 6.38
CA PHE A 4 6.07 -3.32 7.34
C PHE A 4 5.80 -2.13 8.26
N CYS A 5 6.86 -1.53 8.82
CA CYS A 5 6.72 -0.32 9.64
C CYS A 5 6.07 0.83 8.85
N ARG A 6 6.49 1.05 7.60
CA ARG A 6 5.90 2.10 6.75
C ARG A 6 4.42 1.86 6.44
N ALA A 7 4.02 0.62 6.21
CA ALA A 7 2.62 0.27 6.01
C ALA A 7 1.77 0.50 7.27
N VAL A 8 2.25 0.03 8.44
CA VAL A 8 1.51 0.16 9.70
C VAL A 8 1.40 1.62 10.15
N LEU A 9 2.49 2.38 10.03
CA LEU A 9 2.57 3.77 10.49
C LEU A 9 2.05 4.80 9.47
N ASP A 10 1.57 4.35 8.30
CA ASP A 10 1.16 5.23 7.18
C ASP A 10 2.26 6.22 6.76
N HIS A 11 3.51 5.75 6.73
CA HIS A 11 4.71 6.53 6.46
C HIS A 11 5.49 5.99 5.25
N ALA A 12 4.79 5.37 4.30
CA ALA A 12 5.39 4.97 3.04
C ALA A 12 5.46 6.15 2.06
N PRO A 13 6.44 6.17 1.14
CA PRO A 13 6.59 7.21 0.12
C PRO A 13 5.55 7.03 -1.01
N LEU A 14 4.29 6.86 -0.64
CA LEU A 14 3.15 6.79 -1.55
C LEU A 14 2.70 8.19 -1.94
N GLY A 15 1.74 8.27 -2.86
CA GLY A 15 1.13 9.51 -3.28
C GLY A 15 0.59 10.39 -2.16
N SER A 16 -0.11 9.80 -1.16
CA SER A 16 -0.62 10.53 0.00
C SER A 16 0.48 11.17 0.86
N PHE A 17 1.66 10.57 0.90
CA PHE A 17 2.84 11.11 1.58
C PHE A 17 3.53 12.18 0.73
N ARG A 18 3.72 11.91 -0.58
CA ARG A 18 4.29 12.86 -1.54
C ARG A 18 3.47 14.14 -1.62
N GLN A 19 2.14 14.06 -1.60
CA GLN A 19 1.26 15.23 -1.59
C GLN A 19 1.57 16.18 -0.42
N ARG A 20 2.01 15.65 0.73
CA ARG A 20 2.31 16.45 1.94
C ARG A 20 3.74 16.98 1.96
N PHE A 21 4.70 16.19 1.50
CA PHE A 21 6.14 16.46 1.72
C PHE A 21 6.95 16.66 0.43
N PHE A 22 6.43 16.24 -0.72
CA PHE A 22 7.09 16.23 -2.04
C PHE A 22 6.08 16.59 -3.15
N ALA A 23 5.44 17.75 -3.05
CA ALA A 23 4.29 18.15 -3.89
C ALA A 23 4.56 18.18 -5.42
N HIS A 24 5.83 18.09 -5.84
CA HIS A 24 6.22 18.05 -7.24
C HIS A 24 6.33 16.61 -7.81
N GLU A 25 6.26 15.59 -6.95
CA GLU A 25 6.31 14.19 -7.36
C GLU A 25 4.92 13.65 -7.74
N PRO A 26 4.84 12.63 -8.62
CA PRO A 26 3.58 11.97 -8.95
C PRO A 26 2.88 11.38 -7.72
N THR A 27 1.60 11.72 -7.56
CA THR A 27 0.77 11.24 -6.44
C THR A 27 -0.18 10.11 -6.83
N ASP A 28 -0.57 10.05 -8.10
CA ASP A 28 -1.62 9.13 -8.53
C ASP A 28 -1.03 7.81 -8.97
N CYS A 29 -1.77 6.74 -8.72
CA CYS A 29 -1.45 5.42 -9.25
C CYS A 29 -1.52 5.47 -10.78
N PRO A 30 -0.43 5.11 -11.49
CA PRO A 30 -0.37 5.23 -12.96
C PRO A 30 -1.38 4.34 -13.69
N GLU A 31 -1.87 3.27 -13.05
CA GLU A 31 -2.89 2.38 -13.64
C GLU A 31 -4.31 2.85 -13.33
N CYS A 32 -4.55 3.23 -12.07
CA CYS A 32 -5.90 3.44 -11.58
C CYS A 32 -6.33 4.91 -11.67
N GLY A 33 -5.40 5.84 -11.87
CA GLY A 33 -5.69 7.28 -11.96
C GLY A 33 -6.27 7.89 -10.67
N VAL A 34 -6.03 7.25 -9.53
CA VAL A 34 -6.48 7.71 -8.21
C VAL A 34 -5.28 7.90 -7.30
N LEU A 35 -5.42 8.72 -6.26
CA LEU A 35 -4.39 8.94 -5.25
C LEU A 35 -3.86 7.59 -4.75
N GLN A 36 -2.55 7.42 -4.83
CA GLN A 36 -1.91 6.24 -4.27
C GLN A 36 -1.76 6.43 -2.76
N ASP A 37 -2.72 5.92 -1.99
CA ASP A 37 -2.67 5.87 -0.52
C ASP A 37 -2.56 4.42 0.00
N ARG A 38 -2.50 4.26 1.32
CA ARG A 38 -2.37 2.95 1.96
C ARG A 38 -3.55 2.04 1.63
N GLU A 39 -4.78 2.56 1.69
CA GLU A 39 -5.99 1.81 1.38
C GLU A 39 -5.98 1.31 -0.07
N HIS A 40 -5.60 2.18 -1.01
CA HIS A 40 -5.47 1.84 -2.41
C HIS A 40 -4.49 0.68 -2.62
N VAL A 41 -3.28 0.78 -2.05
CA VAL A 41 -2.26 -0.27 -2.16
C VAL A 41 -2.75 -1.60 -1.57
N LEU A 42 -3.38 -1.57 -0.40
CA LEU A 42 -3.80 -2.78 0.33
C LEU A 42 -5.06 -3.45 -0.21
N PHE A 43 -5.97 -2.72 -0.85
CA PHE A 43 -7.31 -3.25 -1.15
C PHE A 43 -7.76 -3.04 -2.59
N LYS A 44 -7.31 -1.99 -3.27
CA LYS A 44 -7.93 -1.54 -4.53
C LYS A 44 -7.04 -1.71 -5.75
N CYS A 45 -5.74 -1.49 -5.61
CA CYS A 45 -4.79 -1.46 -6.72
C CYS A 45 -4.66 -2.84 -7.39
N THR A 46 -4.90 -2.93 -8.69
CA THR A 46 -4.83 -4.18 -9.46
C THR A 46 -3.41 -4.69 -9.70
N ARG A 47 -2.40 -3.84 -9.51
CA ARG A 47 -0.97 -4.19 -9.67
C ARG A 47 -0.40 -5.04 -8.53
N TYR A 48 -1.12 -5.15 -7.42
CA TYR A 48 -0.69 -5.94 -6.26
C TYR A 48 -1.50 -7.22 -6.12
N ARG A 49 -0.81 -8.34 -5.93
CA ARG A 49 -1.42 -9.65 -5.69
C ARG A 49 -1.92 -9.74 -4.26
N ARG A 50 -3.17 -10.19 -4.08
CA ARG A 50 -3.84 -10.35 -2.80
C ARG A 50 -4.64 -11.65 -2.79
N TRP A 51 -4.85 -12.19 -1.59
CA TRP A 51 -5.66 -13.39 -1.35
C TRP A 51 -6.84 -13.09 -0.41
N TRP A 52 -7.17 -11.82 -0.24
CA TRP A 52 -8.33 -11.34 0.49
C TRP A 52 -9.16 -10.40 -0.38
N GLU A 53 -10.47 -10.47 -0.21
CA GLU A 53 -11.43 -9.54 -0.79
C GLU A 53 -11.97 -8.63 0.32
N LEU A 54 -11.15 -7.64 0.70
CA LEU A 54 -11.54 -6.62 1.67
C LEU A 54 -11.79 -5.31 0.94
N ARG A 55 -12.79 -4.55 1.41
CA ARG A 55 -13.19 -3.29 0.78
C ARG A 55 -12.61 -2.06 1.47
N GLY A 56 -11.99 -2.21 2.63
CA GLY A 56 -11.35 -1.09 3.34
C GLY A 56 -10.46 -1.48 4.52
N GLU A 57 -9.70 -0.50 5.02
CA GLU A 57 -8.70 -0.67 6.10
C GLU A 57 -9.28 -1.22 7.41
N PHE A 58 -10.49 -0.81 7.77
CA PHE A 58 -11.12 -1.22 9.03
C PHE A 58 -11.42 -2.73 9.04
N GLU A 59 -11.81 -3.30 7.90
CA GLU A 59 -12.05 -4.74 7.77
C GLU A 59 -10.75 -5.54 7.94
N PHE A 60 -9.63 -4.99 7.50
CA PHE A 60 -8.32 -5.63 7.64
C PHE A 60 -7.84 -5.67 9.08
N LEU A 61 -7.94 -4.54 9.80
CA LEU A 61 -7.47 -4.41 11.18
C LEU A 61 -8.24 -5.32 12.16
N LEU A 62 -9.49 -5.68 11.84
CA LEU A 62 -10.32 -6.56 12.66
C LEU A 62 -9.95 -8.05 12.50
N ARG A 63 -9.07 -8.42 11.57
CA ARG A 63 -8.68 -9.82 11.38
C ARG A 63 -7.68 -10.26 12.44
N VAL A 64 -7.94 -11.41 13.05
CA VAL A 64 -7.03 -12.09 14.00
C VAL A 64 -5.61 -12.27 13.43
N SER A 65 -5.49 -12.39 12.11
CA SER A 65 -4.25 -12.63 11.36
C SER A 65 -3.70 -11.42 10.61
N ALA A 66 -4.19 -10.19 10.86
CA ALA A 66 -3.84 -8.99 10.07
C ALA A 66 -2.32 -8.82 9.85
N TYR A 67 -1.51 -9.01 10.90
CA TYR A 67 -0.05 -8.88 10.79
C TYR A 67 0.59 -9.97 9.93
N ARG A 68 0.12 -11.22 10.02
CA ARG A 68 0.62 -12.34 9.20
C ARG A 68 0.26 -12.12 7.74
N GLU A 69 -0.95 -11.66 7.49
CA GLU A 69 -1.44 -11.35 6.14
C GLU A 69 -0.70 -10.16 5.53
N LEU A 70 -0.47 -9.10 6.31
CA LEU A 70 0.37 -7.98 5.88
C LEU A 70 1.79 -8.45 5.56
N ASN A 71 2.39 -9.28 6.40
CA ASN A 71 3.72 -9.80 6.13
C ASN A 71 3.74 -10.64 4.84
N GLY A 72 2.74 -11.51 4.65
CA GLY A 72 2.59 -12.25 3.40
C GLY A 72 2.44 -11.33 2.19
N PHE A 73 1.57 -10.31 2.27
CA PHE A 73 1.41 -9.29 1.23
C PHE A 73 2.74 -8.72 0.80
N LEU A 74 3.54 -8.31 1.78
CA LEU A 74 4.80 -7.63 1.54
C LEU A 74 5.85 -8.57 0.96
N THR A 75 5.86 -9.84 1.37
CA THR A 75 6.72 -10.88 0.75
C THR A 75 6.34 -11.11 -0.71
N THR A 76 5.05 -11.14 -1.05
CA THR A 76 4.60 -11.37 -2.42
C THR A 76 4.76 -10.15 -3.32
N ASN A 77 4.64 -8.94 -2.77
CA ASN A 77 4.65 -7.70 -3.52
C ASN A 77 5.85 -6.85 -3.11
N GLU A 78 7.04 -7.13 -3.65
CA GLU A 78 8.30 -6.57 -3.13
C GLU A 78 8.39 -5.04 -3.16
N SER A 79 7.78 -4.40 -4.17
CA SER A 79 7.78 -2.94 -4.27
C SER A 79 6.71 -2.24 -3.40
N ALA A 80 5.73 -2.97 -2.86
CA ALA A 80 4.69 -2.36 -2.04
C ALA A 80 5.27 -1.70 -0.78
N PHE A 81 4.94 -0.42 -0.54
CA PHE A 81 5.48 0.40 0.56
C PHE A 81 7.01 0.51 0.56
N SER A 82 7.65 0.29 -0.58
CA SER A 82 9.07 0.55 -0.82
C SER A 82 9.29 1.97 -1.37
N PHE A 83 10.53 2.31 -1.72
CA PHE A 83 10.83 3.52 -2.50
C PHE A 83 10.76 3.28 -4.01
N GLU A 84 10.60 2.03 -4.44
CA GLU A 84 10.44 1.66 -5.84
C GLU A 84 9.00 1.90 -6.30
N ASP A 85 8.85 2.07 -7.61
CA ASP A 85 7.53 2.22 -8.23
C ASP A 85 6.69 0.94 -8.13
N ALA A 86 5.38 1.10 -8.29
CA ALA A 86 4.45 -0.03 -8.31
C ALA A 86 4.82 -1.01 -9.43
N PRO A 87 4.60 -2.33 -9.25
CA PRO A 87 4.94 -3.33 -10.25
C PRO A 87 4.28 -3.01 -11.60
N THR A 88 4.97 -3.31 -12.70
CA THR A 88 4.41 -3.27 -14.06
C THR A 88 3.57 -4.49 -14.35
#